data_AF-A0A7W3J882-F1
#
_entry.id   AF-A0A7W3J882-F1
#
_cell.length_a   1.000
_cell.length_b   1.000
_cell.length_c   1.000
_cell.angle_alpha   90.00
_cell.angle_beta   90.00
_cell.angle_gamma   90.00
#
_symmetry.space_group_name_H-M   'P 1'
#
loop_
_entity.id
_entity.type
_entity.pdbx_description
1 polymer ?
#
loop_
_entity_poly.entity_id
_entity_poly.type
_entity_poly.pdbx_seq_one_letter_code
_entity_poly.pdbx_strand_id
1 'polypeptide(L)'
;MRTSHARRAAAVLVTTALVGALAGCASEAPTGGAPGTSGGAAGEASEETAEGTAEEADLVDGLPQDGVACVDWMRFLTPTEAASDAGAVLLGKVVRHEGTAELYGVEANRWLFDVEEVLERPDPEDARANPAAEPPPELEVSAGEQVSIVSTPETCGGADAAYPGGDPLDPATATGGGAGSGSVIVLLSGSTDDGSSDEPVGFHLITPYQGVVLPTDDGGLPAEWPDAS
;
A
#
# COMPACT_ATOMS: atom_id res chain seq x y z
N MET A 1 45.14 25.00 9.09
CA MET A 1 45.00 24.36 10.42
C MET A 1 44.00 23.22 10.27
N ARG A 2 44.44 21.98 10.50
CA ARG A 2 43.63 20.75 10.39
C ARG A 2 43.08 20.42 11.78
N THR A 3 41.77 20.26 11.91
CA THR A 3 41.14 19.75 13.14
C THR A 3 40.36 18.49 12.79
N SER A 4 40.95 17.34 13.15
CA SER A 4 40.33 16.02 13.12
C SER A 4 39.24 15.92 14.18
N HIS A 5 38.03 15.53 13.80
CA HIS A 5 37.02 15.04 14.74
C HIS A 5 36.98 13.51 14.73
N ALA A 6 37.28 12.95 15.91
CA ALA A 6 37.36 11.53 16.17
C ALA A 6 35.96 10.89 16.27
N ARG A 7 35.80 9.75 15.60
CA ARG A 7 34.65 8.86 15.69
C ARG A 7 34.59 8.24 17.09
N ARG A 8 33.42 8.26 17.73
CA ARG A 8 33.10 7.39 18.87
C ARG A 8 32.12 6.32 18.40
N ALA A 9 32.61 5.09 18.32
CA ALA A 9 31.79 3.90 18.17
C ALA A 9 31.16 3.57 19.54
N ALA A 10 29.83 3.47 19.60
CA ALA A 10 29.13 2.88 20.73
C ALA A 10 28.70 1.47 20.31
N ALA A 11 29.33 0.48 20.93
CA ALA A 11 28.91 -0.91 20.86
C ALA A 11 27.72 -1.11 21.81
N VAL A 12 26.56 -1.50 21.29
CA VAL A 12 25.43 -1.94 22.10
C VAL A 12 25.39 -3.46 22.09
N LEU A 13 25.45 -4.02 23.30
CA LEU A 13 25.45 -5.45 23.59
C LEU A 13 24.07 -6.06 23.37
N VAL A 14 24.07 -7.21 22.70
CA VAL A 14 22.95 -8.15 22.57
C VAL A 14 22.78 -8.89 23.91
N THR A 15 21.56 -8.91 24.43
CA THR A 15 21.13 -9.86 25.46
C THR A 15 19.94 -10.64 24.95
N THR A 16 20.18 -11.91 24.61
CA THR A 16 19.18 -12.96 24.41
C THR A 16 18.63 -13.41 25.76
N ALA A 17 17.31 -13.52 25.87
CA ALA A 17 16.65 -14.32 26.89
C ALA A 17 15.60 -15.20 26.21
N LEU A 18 15.75 -16.50 26.39
CA LEU A 18 14.95 -17.56 25.78
C LEU A 18 14.36 -18.41 26.91
N VAL A 19 13.04 -18.30 27.13
CA VAL A 19 12.17 -19.15 27.97
C VAL A 19 10.77 -18.94 27.37
N GLY A 20 9.98 -19.89 26.86
CA GLY A 20 9.80 -21.31 27.15
C GLY A 20 8.46 -21.51 27.88
N ALA A 21 7.40 -21.97 27.20
CA ALA A 21 6.35 -22.84 27.75
C ALA A 21 5.21 -23.12 26.74
N LEU A 22 4.84 -24.40 26.69
CA LEU A 22 3.70 -25.01 25.99
C LEU A 22 2.41 -24.90 26.83
N ALA A 23 1.26 -24.67 26.17
CA ALA A 23 -0.11 -25.14 26.47
C ALA A 23 -1.05 -24.35 25.54
N GLY A 24 -1.88 -24.92 24.67
CA GLY A 24 -2.79 -26.04 24.92
C GLY A 24 -4.11 -25.51 25.48
N CYS A 25 -5.10 -25.26 24.61
CA CYS A 25 -6.53 -25.45 24.87
C CYS A 25 -7.33 -25.19 23.59
N ALA A 26 -7.88 -26.28 23.06
CA ALA A 26 -9.00 -26.28 22.12
C ALA A 26 -10.31 -26.35 22.92
N SER A 27 -11.28 -25.54 22.54
CA SER A 27 -12.72 -25.57 22.92
C SER A 27 -13.39 -24.54 22.02
N GLU A 28 -14.60 -24.66 21.49
CA GLU A 28 -15.66 -25.66 21.57
C GLU A 28 -16.64 -25.31 20.43
N ALA A 29 -17.18 -26.32 19.75
CA ALA A 29 -18.24 -26.13 18.77
C ALA A 29 -19.60 -25.98 19.47
N PRO A 30 -20.44 -25.00 19.12
CA PRO A 30 -21.81 -24.98 19.58
C PRO A 30 -22.67 -26.00 18.82
N THR A 31 -23.50 -26.66 19.62
CA THR A 31 -24.40 -27.75 19.27
C THR A 31 -25.72 -27.23 18.71
N GLY A 32 -26.22 -27.95 17.71
CA GLY A 32 -27.59 -28.10 17.20
C GLY A 32 -28.76 -27.28 17.78
N GLY A 33 -29.60 -26.82 16.86
CA GLY A 33 -30.97 -26.40 17.13
C GLY A 33 -31.79 -26.27 15.85
N ALA A 34 -32.36 -27.37 15.37
CA ALA A 34 -33.49 -27.34 14.44
C ALA A 34 -34.80 -27.30 15.23
N PRO A 35 -35.81 -26.55 14.74
CA PRO A 35 -37.05 -27.19 14.31
C PRO A 35 -37.47 -26.61 12.93
N GLY A 36 -38.10 -27.32 12.02
CA GLY A 36 -39.34 -28.08 12.17
C GLY A 36 -40.32 -27.51 11.13
N THR A 37 -40.76 -28.37 10.22
CA THR A 37 -41.56 -28.04 9.03
C THR A 37 -43.04 -27.79 9.35
N SER A 38 -43.65 -26.82 8.66
CA SER A 38 -45.07 -26.72 8.28
C SER A 38 -45.15 -25.63 7.20
N GLY A 39 -45.60 -25.80 5.97
CA GLY A 39 -46.71 -26.59 5.44
C GLY A 39 -47.85 -25.63 5.07
N GLY A 40 -48.11 -25.37 3.78
CA GLY A 40 -49.42 -24.88 3.31
C GLY A 40 -49.47 -23.77 2.24
N ALA A 41 -49.60 -24.21 0.98
CA ALA A 41 -50.45 -23.72 -0.12
C ALA A 41 -50.86 -22.24 -0.29
N ALA A 42 -50.57 -21.74 -1.51
CA ALA A 42 -51.43 -21.04 -2.49
C ALA A 42 -52.48 -20.01 -2.03
N GLY A 43 -52.37 -18.80 -2.59
CA GLY A 43 -53.44 -17.82 -2.69
C GLY A 43 -53.03 -16.66 -3.60
N GLU A 44 -53.54 -16.66 -4.83
CA GLU A 44 -53.58 -15.51 -5.74
C GLU A 44 -54.65 -14.51 -5.27
N ALA A 45 -54.39 -13.20 -5.36
CA ALA A 45 -55.27 -12.16 -5.95
C ALA A 45 -54.99 -10.74 -5.39
N SER A 46 -54.78 -9.82 -6.35
CA SER A 46 -55.27 -8.42 -6.41
C SER A 46 -54.88 -7.41 -5.32
N GLU A 47 -54.05 -6.42 -5.65
CA GLU A 47 -54.40 -5.08 -6.22
C GLU A 47 -54.67 -4.05 -5.11
N GLU A 48 -53.86 -3.00 -5.04
CA GLU A 48 -54.26 -1.57 -5.02
C GLU A 48 -53.11 -0.69 -4.50
N THR A 49 -52.50 0.01 -5.45
CA THR A 49 -52.14 1.44 -5.44
C THR A 49 -51.76 2.11 -4.12
N ALA A 50 -50.48 2.46 -4.00
CA ALA A 50 -50.08 3.74 -3.43
C ALA A 50 -48.88 4.28 -4.23
N GLU A 51 -49.19 5.14 -5.20
CA GLU A 51 -48.27 6.12 -5.78
C GLU A 51 -47.68 6.97 -4.64
N GLY A 52 -46.44 6.64 -4.27
CA GLY A 52 -45.53 7.53 -3.57
C GLY A 52 -44.31 7.66 -4.47
N THR A 53 -44.12 8.84 -5.06
CA THR A 53 -42.96 9.18 -5.88
C THR A 53 -41.66 8.98 -5.10
N ALA A 54 -41.06 7.81 -5.28
CA ALA A 54 -39.73 7.43 -4.85
C ALA A 54 -38.90 7.10 -6.10
N GLU A 55 -38.71 8.09 -6.99
CA GLU A 55 -37.92 7.92 -8.22
C GLU A 55 -36.50 8.51 -8.12
N GLU A 56 -35.96 8.67 -6.90
CA GLU A 56 -34.52 9.02 -6.71
C GLU A 56 -33.77 8.05 -5.76
N ALA A 57 -34.38 6.93 -5.36
CA ALA A 57 -33.73 5.93 -4.51
C ALA A 57 -33.36 4.61 -5.23
N ASP A 58 -33.82 4.39 -6.46
CA ASP A 58 -33.70 3.11 -7.18
C ASP A 58 -32.63 3.10 -8.28
N LEU A 59 -31.76 4.11 -8.33
CA LEU A 59 -30.62 4.19 -9.28
C LEU A 59 -29.27 3.80 -8.65
N VAL A 60 -29.25 3.44 -7.36
CA VAL A 60 -28.03 3.05 -6.62
C VAL A 60 -28.02 1.56 -6.26
N ASP A 61 -29.09 0.81 -6.55
CA ASP A 61 -29.26 -0.60 -6.13
C ASP A 61 -28.83 -1.60 -7.23
N GLY A 62 -27.74 -1.29 -7.92
CA GLY A 62 -27.22 -2.13 -9.02
C GLY A 62 -25.75 -1.91 -9.38
N LEU A 63 -25.05 -0.99 -8.70
CA LEU A 63 -23.60 -0.94 -8.76
C LEU A 63 -23.05 -1.91 -7.71
N PRO A 64 -22.08 -2.77 -8.06
CA PRO A 64 -21.43 -3.63 -7.07
C PRO A 64 -20.92 -2.76 -5.92
N GLN A 65 -21.49 -2.96 -4.73
CA GLN A 65 -21.08 -2.27 -3.50
C GLN A 65 -19.72 -2.79 -2.99
N ASP A 66 -19.16 -3.81 -3.66
CA ASP A 66 -17.81 -4.32 -3.46
C ASP A 66 -16.80 -3.49 -4.28
N GLY A 67 -16.94 -2.16 -4.22
CA GLY A 67 -16.29 -1.16 -5.06
C GLY A 67 -14.78 -1.02 -4.81
N VAL A 68 -14.05 -2.12 -4.88
CA VAL A 68 -12.59 -2.12 -4.92
C VAL A 68 -12.19 -1.29 -6.13
N ALA A 69 -11.59 -0.14 -5.87
CA ALA A 69 -10.98 0.66 -6.91
C ALA A 69 -9.88 -0.19 -7.54
N CYS A 70 -10.11 -0.65 -8.76
CA CYS A 70 -9.05 -1.22 -9.59
C CYS A 70 -7.98 -0.14 -9.73
N VAL A 71 -6.78 -0.33 -9.19
CA VAL A 71 -5.64 0.60 -9.35
C VAL A 71 -4.59 0.08 -10.35
N ASP A 72 -4.73 -1.18 -10.80
CA ASP A 72 -3.83 -1.84 -11.76
C ASP A 72 -3.81 -1.21 -13.16
N TRP A 73 -4.83 -0.41 -13.50
CA TRP A 73 -4.91 0.26 -14.80
C TRP A 73 -4.02 1.51 -14.88
N MET A 74 -3.58 2.07 -13.75
CA MET A 74 -2.66 3.19 -13.76
C MET A 74 -1.27 2.70 -14.15
N ARG A 75 -0.79 3.21 -15.30
CA ARG A 75 0.55 2.94 -15.80
C ARG A 75 1.15 4.19 -16.42
N PHE A 76 2.42 4.42 -16.12
CA PHE A 76 3.23 5.48 -16.68
C PHE A 76 4.06 4.96 -17.85
N LEU A 77 4.31 5.80 -18.85
CA LEU A 77 5.12 5.42 -20.00
C LEU A 77 6.60 5.34 -19.62
N THR A 78 7.06 6.19 -18.70
CA THR A 78 8.47 6.26 -18.28
C THR A 78 8.65 6.45 -16.77
N PRO A 79 9.80 6.06 -16.20
CA PRO A 79 10.12 6.34 -14.79
C PRO A 79 10.10 7.83 -14.45
N THR A 80 10.54 8.68 -15.38
CA THR A 80 10.52 10.15 -15.20
C THR A 80 9.10 10.72 -15.14
N GLU A 81 8.19 10.18 -15.94
CA GLU A 81 6.77 10.55 -15.88
C GLU A 81 6.16 10.15 -14.53
N ALA A 82 6.37 8.90 -14.10
CA ALA A 82 5.91 8.44 -12.78
C ALA A 82 6.50 9.28 -11.64
N ALA A 83 7.78 9.64 -11.72
CA ALA A 83 8.44 10.48 -10.73
C ALA A 83 7.85 11.90 -10.67
N SER A 84 7.37 12.44 -11.79
CA SER A 84 6.74 13.76 -11.84
C SER A 84 5.35 13.78 -11.21
N ASP A 85 4.67 12.64 -11.21
CA ASP A 85 3.32 12.46 -10.62
C ASP A 85 3.39 11.88 -9.19
N ALA A 86 4.59 11.48 -8.73
CA ALA A 86 4.81 11.00 -7.38
C ALA A 86 4.71 12.13 -6.35
N GLY A 87 4.36 11.81 -5.11
CA GLY A 87 4.51 12.73 -3.97
C GLY A 87 5.96 12.84 -3.49
N ALA A 88 6.70 11.74 -3.61
CA ALA A 88 8.10 11.67 -3.25
C ALA A 88 8.80 10.55 -4.02
N VAL A 89 10.07 10.79 -4.36
CA VAL A 89 10.97 9.80 -4.95
C VAL A 89 12.17 9.64 -4.02
N LEU A 90 12.31 8.44 -3.45
CA LEU A 90 13.32 8.16 -2.43
C LEU A 90 14.30 7.11 -2.92
N LEU A 91 15.59 7.31 -2.67
CA LEU A 91 16.61 6.29 -2.78
C LEU A 91 16.90 5.74 -1.38
N GLY A 92 16.92 4.42 -1.24
CA GLY A 92 17.14 3.81 0.07
C GLY A 92 17.06 2.30 0.07
N LYS A 93 16.89 1.69 1.23
CA LYS A 93 16.88 0.24 1.40
C LYS A 93 15.63 -0.25 2.09
N VAL A 94 15.02 -1.31 1.55
CA VAL A 94 14.00 -2.06 2.28
C VAL A 94 14.68 -2.84 3.41
N VAL A 95 14.28 -2.57 4.65
CA VAL A 95 14.89 -3.12 5.86
C VAL A 95 14.24 -4.44 6.25
N ARG A 96 12.91 -4.42 6.41
CA ARG A 96 12.12 -5.57 6.87
C ARG A 96 10.63 -5.36 6.63
N HIS A 97 9.90 -6.46 6.58
CA HIS A 97 8.45 -6.47 6.67
C HIS A 97 8.03 -6.01 8.08
N GLU A 98 7.15 -5.01 8.15
CA GLU A 98 6.69 -4.38 9.39
C GLU A 98 5.25 -4.78 9.76
N GLY A 99 4.46 -5.27 8.81
CA GLY A 99 3.10 -5.73 9.05
C GLY A 99 2.25 -5.59 7.80
N THR A 100 0.95 -5.42 7.97
CA THR A 100 0.00 -5.17 6.90
C THR A 100 -0.78 -3.88 7.15
N ALA A 101 -1.42 -3.36 6.11
CA ALA A 101 -2.36 -2.26 6.16
C ALA A 101 -3.51 -2.54 5.18
N GLU A 102 -4.68 -1.95 5.41
CA GLU A 102 -5.74 -1.95 4.40
C GLU A 102 -5.42 -0.84 3.38
N LEU A 103 -5.46 -1.15 2.09
CA LEU A 103 -5.27 -0.19 1.00
C LEU A 103 -6.21 -0.58 -0.14
N TYR A 104 -7.08 0.33 -0.56
CA TYR A 104 -8.13 0.06 -1.56
C TYR A 104 -9.06 -1.11 -1.19
N GLY A 105 -9.30 -1.33 0.09
CA GLY A 105 -10.12 -2.44 0.60
C GLY A 105 -9.47 -3.82 0.50
N VAL A 106 -8.14 -3.87 0.29
CA VAL A 106 -7.34 -5.10 0.25
C VAL A 106 -6.22 -5.03 1.28
N GLU A 107 -5.88 -6.17 1.90
CA GLU A 107 -4.70 -6.25 2.78
C GLU A 107 -3.42 -6.12 1.95
N ALA A 108 -2.64 -5.08 2.23
CA ALA A 108 -1.38 -4.76 1.61
C ALA A 108 -0.22 -4.88 2.61
N ASN A 109 0.95 -5.31 2.13
CA ASN A 109 2.14 -5.45 2.97
C ASN A 109 2.75 -4.08 3.27
N ARG A 110 3.23 -3.93 4.50
CA ARG A 110 3.92 -2.74 5.00
C ARG A 110 5.37 -3.06 5.30
N TRP A 111 6.26 -2.21 4.81
CA TRP A 111 7.70 -2.40 4.89
C TRP A 111 8.37 -1.19 5.53
N LEU A 112 9.37 -1.46 6.36
CA LEU A 112 10.26 -0.44 6.89
C LEU A 112 11.35 -0.14 5.86
N PHE A 113 11.50 1.13 5.51
CA PHE A 113 12.44 1.61 4.50
C PHE A 113 13.41 2.63 5.10
N ASP A 114 14.71 2.43 4.88
CA ASP A 114 15.78 3.34 5.33
C ASP A 114 16.11 4.31 4.19
N VAL A 115 15.82 5.60 4.39
CA VAL A 115 15.97 6.64 3.38
C VAL A 115 17.42 7.10 3.32
N GLU A 116 18.09 6.83 2.21
CA GLU A 116 19.46 7.29 1.99
C GLU A 116 19.47 8.70 1.39
N GLU A 117 18.56 8.96 0.45
CA GLU A 117 18.45 10.24 -0.25
C GLU A 117 17.00 10.50 -0.69
N VAL A 118 16.60 11.77 -0.67
CA VAL A 118 15.34 12.22 -1.28
C VAL A 118 15.70 12.80 -2.65
N LEU A 119 15.39 12.05 -3.72
CA LEU A 119 15.75 12.41 -5.09
C LEU A 119 14.85 13.53 -5.62
N GLU A 120 13.55 13.40 -5.39
CA GLU A 120 12.55 14.34 -5.88
C GLU A 120 11.36 14.43 -4.93
N ARG A 121 10.78 15.63 -4.85
CA ARG A 121 9.48 15.89 -4.21
C ARG A 121 8.73 16.85 -5.12
N PRO A 122 7.93 16.32 -6.07
CA PRO A 122 7.09 17.16 -6.90
C PRO A 122 6.15 17.97 -6.02
N ASP A 123 5.89 19.22 -6.43
CA ASP A 123 4.84 20.01 -5.78
C ASP A 123 3.50 19.26 -5.97
N PRO A 124 2.65 19.15 -4.94
CA PRO A 124 1.36 18.47 -5.08
C PRO A 124 0.56 19.11 -6.21
N GLU A 125 -0.28 18.34 -6.92
CA GLU A 125 -1.05 18.89 -8.04
C GLU A 125 -1.86 20.15 -7.65
N ASP A 126 -2.35 20.16 -6.41
CA ASP A 126 -3.05 21.29 -5.81
C ASP A 126 -2.17 22.53 -5.61
N ALA A 127 -0.85 22.42 -5.55
CA ALA A 127 0.06 23.57 -5.49
C ALA A 127 0.01 24.42 -6.77
N ARG A 128 -0.33 23.81 -7.92
CA ARG A 128 -0.56 24.55 -9.18
C ARG A 128 -1.82 25.42 -9.08
N ALA A 129 -2.84 24.95 -8.36
CA ALA A 129 -4.07 25.69 -8.10
C ALA A 129 -3.95 26.65 -6.90
N ASN A 130 -3.10 26.30 -5.92
CA ASN A 130 -2.85 27.04 -4.69
C ASN A 130 -1.35 26.98 -4.31
N PRO A 131 -0.54 27.97 -4.69
CA PRO A 131 0.90 28.00 -4.40
C PRO A 131 1.27 28.04 -2.91
N ALA A 132 0.29 28.20 -2.02
CA ALA A 132 0.47 28.14 -0.57
C ALA A 132 0.07 26.78 0.03
N ALA A 133 -0.32 25.80 -0.78
CA ALA A 133 -0.53 24.43 -0.35
C ALA A 133 0.83 23.84 0.02
N GLU A 134 1.08 23.73 1.32
CA GLU A 134 2.22 22.97 1.83
C GLU A 134 1.96 21.48 1.59
N PRO A 135 2.99 20.68 1.24
CA PRO A 135 2.83 19.24 1.18
C PRO A 135 2.31 18.75 2.54
N PRO A 136 1.41 17.74 2.55
CA PRO A 136 0.88 17.24 3.80
C PRO A 136 2.04 16.78 4.70
N PRO A 137 1.99 17.06 6.02
CA PRO A 137 3.09 16.75 6.95
C PRO A 137 3.43 15.26 6.96
N GLU A 138 2.48 14.42 6.58
CA GLU A 138 2.61 12.96 6.45
C GLU A 138 3.56 12.54 5.31
N LEU A 139 3.81 13.41 4.33
CA LEU A 139 4.75 13.20 3.23
C LEU A 139 6.10 13.92 3.46
N GLU A 140 6.31 14.54 4.62
CA GLU A 140 7.59 15.12 4.99
C GLU A 140 8.58 14.03 5.38
N VAL A 141 9.53 13.72 4.49
CA VAL A 141 10.61 12.74 4.71
C VAL A 141 11.97 13.36 4.48
N SER A 142 12.95 12.97 5.31
CA SER A 142 14.34 13.42 5.21
C SER A 142 15.32 12.26 5.00
N ALA A 143 16.46 12.54 4.38
CA ALA A 143 17.57 11.58 4.31
C ALA A 143 18.06 11.19 5.72
N GLY A 144 18.31 9.90 5.93
CA GLY A 144 18.68 9.30 7.21
C GLY A 144 17.50 8.93 8.11
N GLU A 145 16.27 9.10 7.65
CA GLU A 145 15.05 8.68 8.34
C GLU A 145 14.64 7.26 7.95
N GLN A 146 13.87 6.60 8.82
CA GLN A 146 13.16 5.37 8.48
C GLN A 146 11.68 5.65 8.35
N VAL A 147 11.11 5.26 7.21
CA VAL A 147 9.69 5.44 6.91
C VAL A 147 9.01 4.10 6.67
N SER A 148 7.72 4.06 6.98
CA SER A 148 6.87 2.90 6.71
C SER A 148 6.20 3.09 5.35
N ILE A 149 6.43 2.16 4.43
CA ILE A 149 5.91 2.20 3.06
C ILE A 149 5.00 0.99 2.84
N VAL A 150 3.80 1.23 2.36
CA VAL A 150 2.86 0.18 1.95
C VAL A 150 3.10 -0.17 0.47
N SER A 151 3.28 -1.46 0.18
CA SER A 151 3.35 -1.96 -1.19
C SER A 151 1.96 -1.91 -1.80
N THR A 152 1.77 -1.13 -2.86
CA THR A 152 0.45 -1.00 -3.49
C THR A 152 0.00 -2.34 -4.09
N PRO A 153 -1.15 -2.91 -3.67
CA PRO A 153 -1.57 -4.24 -4.10
C PRO A 153 -2.23 -4.20 -5.47
N GLU A 154 -2.18 -5.33 -6.18
CA GLU A 154 -3.07 -5.58 -7.30
C GLU A 154 -4.51 -5.79 -6.78
N THR A 155 -5.49 -5.16 -7.42
CA THR A 155 -6.88 -5.06 -6.94
C THR A 155 -7.89 -5.63 -7.95
N CYS A 156 -7.55 -5.65 -9.24
CA CYS A 156 -8.37 -6.21 -10.30
C CYS A 156 -8.36 -7.76 -10.35
N GLY A 157 -7.39 -8.40 -9.70
CA GLY A 157 -7.27 -9.87 -9.63
C GLY A 157 -8.18 -10.53 -8.59
N GLY A 158 -8.88 -9.74 -7.77
CA GLY A 158 -9.62 -10.19 -6.58
C GLY A 158 -8.78 -10.08 -5.29
N ALA A 159 -9.46 -10.06 -4.14
CA ALA A 159 -8.85 -9.75 -2.83
C ALA A 159 -7.73 -10.72 -2.40
N ASP A 160 -7.72 -11.96 -2.91
CA ASP A 160 -6.74 -12.99 -2.52
C ASP A 160 -5.43 -12.92 -3.35
N ALA A 161 -5.30 -11.95 -4.26
CA ALA A 161 -4.20 -11.84 -5.20
C ALA A 161 -3.57 -10.44 -5.17
N ALA A 162 -3.19 -9.94 -4.00
CA ALA A 162 -2.52 -8.65 -3.85
C ALA A 162 -1.17 -8.60 -4.63
N TYR A 163 -0.44 -9.71 -4.69
CA TYR A 163 0.89 -9.76 -5.32
C TYR A 163 1.15 -11.08 -6.09
N PRO A 164 0.42 -11.38 -7.17
CA PRO A 164 0.61 -12.60 -7.96
C PRO A 164 2.01 -12.68 -8.60
N GLY A 165 2.63 -11.53 -8.89
CA GLY A 165 4.03 -11.42 -9.35
C GLY A 165 5.08 -11.36 -8.23
N GLY A 166 4.65 -11.41 -6.96
CA GLY A 166 5.48 -11.09 -5.80
C GLY A 166 5.39 -9.61 -5.39
N ASP A 167 5.65 -9.35 -4.12
CA ASP A 167 5.58 -7.99 -3.56
C ASP A 167 6.73 -7.13 -4.11
N PRO A 168 6.48 -5.93 -4.65
CA PRO A 168 7.53 -5.08 -5.23
C PRO A 168 8.60 -4.60 -4.22
N LEU A 169 8.28 -4.55 -2.92
CA LEU A 169 9.23 -4.18 -1.86
C LEU A 169 9.88 -5.40 -1.20
N ASP A 170 9.48 -6.64 -1.51
CA ASP A 170 10.21 -7.80 -0.98
C ASP A 170 11.67 -7.75 -1.49
N PRO A 171 12.68 -7.74 -0.61
CA PRO A 171 14.08 -7.73 -1.04
C PRO A 171 14.47 -8.88 -1.97
N ALA A 172 13.71 -9.98 -2.01
CA ALA A 172 13.92 -11.07 -2.95
C ALA A 172 13.51 -10.72 -4.40
N THR A 173 12.51 -9.86 -4.58
CA THR A 173 11.94 -9.44 -5.87
C THR A 173 12.46 -8.06 -6.28
N ALA A 174 12.60 -7.13 -5.35
CA ALA A 174 12.99 -5.72 -5.57
C ALA A 174 14.36 -5.56 -6.25
N THR A 175 15.23 -6.56 -6.14
CA THR A 175 16.56 -6.57 -6.77
C THR A 175 16.68 -7.46 -8.00
N GLY A 176 15.55 -7.88 -8.60
CA GLY A 176 15.54 -8.71 -9.81
C GLY A 176 16.09 -10.13 -9.57
N GLY A 177 15.82 -10.72 -8.40
CA GLY A 177 16.19 -12.10 -8.07
C GLY A 177 17.67 -12.32 -7.70
N GLY A 178 18.47 -11.25 -7.64
CA GLY A 178 19.80 -11.29 -7.04
C GLY A 178 19.71 -11.03 -5.54
N ALA A 179 20.15 -11.98 -4.71
CA ALA A 179 20.19 -11.84 -3.24
C ALA A 179 21.05 -10.65 -2.80
N GLY A 180 20.48 -9.45 -2.80
CA GLY A 180 21.19 -8.21 -2.59
C GLY A 180 20.37 -7.27 -1.72
N SER A 181 20.96 -6.84 -0.61
CA SER A 181 20.51 -5.70 0.19
C SER A 181 20.85 -4.37 -0.51
N GLY A 182 20.57 -4.29 -1.80
CA GLY A 182 20.88 -3.15 -2.66
C GLY A 182 19.94 -1.99 -2.37
N SER A 183 20.40 -0.77 -2.64
CA SER A 183 19.51 0.39 -2.60
C SER A 183 18.57 0.34 -3.81
N VAL A 184 17.32 0.72 -3.59
CA VAL A 184 16.26 0.83 -4.60
C VAL A 184 15.72 2.25 -4.59
N ILE A 185 15.17 2.69 -5.72
CA ILE A 185 14.38 3.91 -5.81
C ILE A 185 12.92 3.53 -5.66
N VAL A 186 12.21 4.16 -4.72
CA VAL A 186 10.77 4.03 -4.53
C VAL A 186 10.07 5.31 -4.97
N LEU A 187 8.99 5.14 -5.74
CA LEU A 187 8.11 6.21 -6.21
C LEU A 187 6.82 6.12 -5.41
N LEU A 188 6.54 7.15 -4.62
CA LEU A 188 5.46 7.17 -3.64
C LEU A 188 4.29 8.01 -4.14
N SER A 189 3.07 7.58 -3.85
CA SER A 189 1.86 8.35 -4.16
C SER A 189 1.89 9.74 -3.51
N GLY A 190 1.37 10.73 -4.24
CA GLY A 190 1.15 12.10 -3.74
C GLY A 190 -0.01 12.23 -2.77
N SER A 191 -0.79 11.17 -2.60
CA SER A 191 -1.90 11.09 -1.67
C SER A 191 -1.57 10.11 -0.55
N THR A 192 -1.96 10.44 0.68
CA THR A 192 -2.01 9.47 1.79
C THR A 192 -3.39 8.82 1.94
N ASP A 193 -4.36 9.27 1.14
CA ASP A 193 -5.68 8.68 0.99
C ASP A 193 -5.56 7.33 0.25
N ASP A 194 -6.16 6.31 0.83
CA ASP A 194 -6.23 4.94 0.34
C ASP A 194 -7.56 4.61 -0.36
N GLY A 195 -8.35 5.64 -0.65
CA GLY A 195 -9.73 5.53 -1.12
C GLY A 195 -10.73 5.17 -0.01
N SER A 196 -10.29 5.02 1.24
CA SER A 196 -11.15 4.75 2.40
C SER A 196 -11.56 6.04 3.12
N SER A 197 -12.66 5.97 3.87
CA SER A 197 -13.05 7.04 4.81
C SER A 197 -12.38 6.93 6.18
N ASP A 198 -11.58 5.88 6.40
CA ASP A 198 -10.81 5.65 7.63
C ASP A 198 -9.46 6.39 7.59
N GLU A 199 -8.62 6.18 8.62
CA GLU A 199 -7.35 6.91 8.76
C GLU A 199 -6.39 6.68 7.58
N PRO A 200 -5.61 7.70 7.18
CA PRO A 200 -4.70 7.60 6.04
C PRO A 200 -3.64 6.53 6.25
N VAL A 201 -3.32 5.78 5.18
CA VAL A 201 -2.35 4.67 5.23
C VAL A 201 -0.89 5.13 5.30
N GLY A 202 -0.66 6.42 5.03
CA GLY A 202 0.66 7.04 4.91
C GLY A 202 1.29 6.79 3.53
N PHE A 203 2.63 6.69 3.50
CA PHE A 203 3.37 6.41 2.27
C PHE A 203 2.97 5.06 1.68
N HIS A 204 2.61 5.07 0.39
CA HIS A 204 2.42 3.87 -0.41
C HIS A 204 3.00 4.06 -1.80
N LEU A 205 3.29 2.95 -2.50
CA LEU A 205 3.83 3.01 -3.86
C LEU A 205 2.85 3.65 -4.84
N ILE A 206 3.35 4.37 -5.84
CA ILE A 206 2.50 5.06 -6.81
C ILE A 206 1.61 4.10 -7.63
N THR A 207 2.09 2.89 -7.93
CA THR A 207 1.31 1.80 -8.53
C THR A 207 1.86 0.43 -8.10
N PRO A 208 1.11 -0.67 -8.30
CA PRO A 208 1.60 -2.02 -7.99
C PRO A 208 2.84 -2.45 -8.78
N TYR A 209 2.97 -1.95 -10.02
CA TYR A 209 3.97 -2.43 -10.97
C TYR A 209 5.12 -1.46 -11.25
N GLN A 210 4.96 -0.18 -10.89
CA GLN A 210 5.88 0.91 -11.27
C GLN A 210 6.29 1.77 -10.06
N GLY A 211 6.23 1.19 -8.86
CA GLY A 211 6.62 1.84 -7.61
C GLY A 211 8.08 1.65 -7.21
N VAL A 212 8.80 0.67 -7.79
CA VAL A 212 10.16 0.31 -7.38
C VAL A 212 11.05 0.11 -8.61
N VAL A 213 12.22 0.74 -8.62
CA VAL A 213 13.24 0.54 -9.66
C VAL A 213 14.64 0.48 -9.08
N LEU A 214 15.56 -0.15 -9.80
CA LEU A 214 16.97 -0.09 -9.48
C LEU A 214 17.55 1.27 -9.87
N PRO A 215 18.38 1.90 -9.02
CA PRO A 215 19.10 3.10 -9.39
C PRO A 215 20.11 2.82 -10.51
N THR A 216 20.34 3.80 -11.36
CA THR A 216 21.47 3.84 -12.28
C THR A 216 22.80 3.95 -11.53
N ASP A 217 23.94 3.81 -12.23
CA ASP A 217 25.27 3.95 -11.62
C ASP A 217 25.49 5.31 -10.91
N ASP A 218 24.78 6.35 -11.38
CA ASP A 218 24.81 7.70 -10.79
C ASP A 218 23.80 7.88 -9.63
N GLY A 219 23.06 6.85 -9.25
CA GLY A 219 22.05 6.88 -8.18
C GLY A 219 20.68 7.41 -8.61
N GLY A 220 20.51 7.80 -9.88
CA GLY A 220 19.26 8.36 -10.41
C GLY A 220 18.33 7.33 -11.04
N LEU A 221 17.13 7.78 -11.44
CA LEU A 221 16.14 6.98 -12.16
C LEU A 221 16.66 6.48 -13.52
N PRO A 222 16.27 5.28 -13.94
CA PRO A 222 16.54 4.81 -15.31
C PRO A 222 15.69 5.59 -16.33
N ALA A 223 16.17 5.67 -17.57
CA ALA A 223 15.47 6.37 -18.66
C ALA A 223 14.22 5.61 -19.16
N GLU A 224 14.22 4.30 -19.00
CA GLU A 224 13.14 3.39 -19.40
C GLU A 224 12.84 2.42 -18.26
N TRP A 225 11.63 1.85 -18.24
CA TRP A 225 11.30 0.81 -17.29
C TRP A 225 12.15 -0.43 -17.55
N PRO A 226 12.64 -1.12 -16.50
CA PRO A 226 13.32 -2.40 -16.68
C PRO A 226 12.34 -3.41 -17.30
N ASP A 227 12.86 -4.31 -18.13
CA ASP A 227 12.06 -5.41 -18.68
C ASP A 227 11.43 -6.21 -17.53
N ALA A 228 10.14 -6.54 -17.66
CA ALA A 228 9.45 -7.40 -16.71
C ALA A 228 10.18 -8.76 -16.67
N SER A 229 10.71 -9.10 -15.49
CA SER A 229 11.47 -10.33 -15.25
C SER A 229 10.58 -11.57 -15.21
#